data_AF-A0A662G441-F1
#
_entry.id   AF-A0A662G441-F1
#
_cell.length_a   1.000
_cell.length_b   1.000
_cell.length_c   1.000
_cell.angle_alpha   90.00
_cell.angle_beta   90.00
_cell.angle_gamma   90.00
#
_symmetry.space_group_name_H-M   'P 1'
#
loop_
_entity.id
_entity.type
_entity.pdbx_description
1 polymer ?
#
loop_
_entity_poly.entity_id
_entity_poly.type
_entity_poly.pdbx_seq_one_letter_code
_entity_poly.pdbx_strand_id
1 'polypeptide(L)'
;MVKEIYAKTILNKHKKRDTWFLDDYSLNPYQLCEFNCIYCYIRGSKYGENMRGELAVKINAPELLEKSLRRYARKGKYGFIALSS
;
A
#
# COMPACT_ATOMS: atom_id res chain seq x y z
N MET A 1 10.79 -16.51 2.72
CA MET A 1 11.52 -16.13 1.48
C MET A 1 10.72 -15.03 0.81
N VAL A 2 11.35 -13.90 0.50
CA VAL A 2 10.65 -12.71 0.02
C VAL A 2 10.30 -12.87 -1.45
N LYS A 3 9.02 -12.68 -1.79
CA LYS A 3 8.50 -12.72 -3.16
C LYS A 3 8.55 -11.33 -3.78
N GLU A 4 9.22 -11.19 -4.90
CA GLU A 4 9.19 -9.92 -5.65
C GLU A 4 7.98 -9.86 -6.56
N ILE A 5 7.29 -8.72 -6.57
CA ILE A 5 6.11 -8.47 -7.41
C ILE A 5 6.16 -7.08 -8.04
N TYR A 6 5.42 -6.93 -9.13
CA TYR A 6 5.21 -5.63 -9.79
C TYR A 6 3.78 -5.15 -9.58
N ALA A 7 3.64 -3.84 -9.32
CA ALA A 7 2.34 -3.18 -9.26
C ALA A 7 2.10 -2.28 -10.48
N LYS A 8 0.84 -2.00 -10.79
CA LYS A 8 0.46 -1.02 -11.83
C LYS A 8 0.42 0.41 -11.29
N THR A 9 0.08 0.55 -10.00
CA THR A 9 -0.07 1.80 -9.26
C THR A 9 0.32 1.58 -7.82
N ILE A 10 0.83 2.61 -7.15
CA ILE A 10 1.27 2.51 -5.74
C ILE A 10 0.50 3.41 -4.77
N LEU A 11 -0.03 4.55 -5.24
CA LEU A 11 -0.88 5.43 -4.45
C LEU A 11 -2.34 5.09 -4.67
N ASN A 12 -3.03 4.76 -3.57
CA ASN A 12 -4.49 4.66 -3.55
C ASN A 12 -5.07 5.95 -3.00
N LYS A 13 -6.08 6.53 -3.66
CA LYS A 13 -6.74 7.76 -3.21
C LYS A 13 -8.02 7.40 -2.46
N HIS A 14 -8.21 7.96 -1.27
CA HIS A 14 -9.45 7.78 -0.53
C HIS A 14 -10.61 8.56 -1.16
N LYS A 15 -11.83 8.03 -1.01
CA LYS A 15 -13.05 8.73 -1.45
C LYS A 15 -13.35 9.95 -0.58
N LYS A 16 -13.01 9.88 0.70
CA LYS A 16 -13.11 10.93 1.70
C LYS A 16 -11.81 10.91 2.51
N ARG A 17 -11.38 12.07 3.01
CA ARG A 17 -10.23 12.16 3.90
C ARG A 17 -10.48 11.33 5.14
N ASP A 18 -9.51 10.51 5.54
CA ASP A 18 -9.63 9.70 6.75
C ASP A 18 -9.80 10.62 7.97
N THR A 19 -10.72 10.29 8.87
CA THR A 19 -11.04 11.16 10.00
C THR A 19 -10.10 10.99 11.18
N TRP A 20 -9.34 9.89 11.23
CA TRP A 20 -8.45 9.56 12.34
C TRP A 20 -7.02 9.98 12.04
N PHE A 21 -6.53 9.62 10.85
CA PHE A 21 -5.16 9.86 10.41
C PHE A 21 -5.02 11.05 9.47
N LEU A 22 -6.14 11.63 9.03
CA LEU A 22 -6.20 12.82 8.18
C LEU A 22 -5.43 12.65 6.86
N ASP A 23 -5.27 11.41 6.39
CA ASP A 23 -4.64 11.10 5.12
C ASP A 23 -5.61 11.13 3.95
N ASP A 24 -5.07 11.48 2.78
CA ASP A 24 -5.79 11.55 1.51
C ASP A 24 -5.47 10.33 0.63
N TYR A 25 -4.33 9.70 0.89
CA TYR A 25 -3.80 8.59 0.12
C TYR A 25 -3.17 7.55 1.02
N SER A 26 -3.28 6.29 0.63
CA SER A 26 -2.48 5.21 1.22
C SER A 26 -1.45 4.68 0.23
N LEU A 27 -0.29 4.28 0.78
CA LEU A 27 0.78 3.61 0.09
C LEU A 27 1.21 2.39 0.90
N ASN A 28 1.18 1.21 0.28
CA ASN A 28 1.76 0.00 0.86
C ASN A 28 2.74 -0.62 -0.14
N PRO A 29 4.06 -0.69 0.14
CA PRO A 29 5.02 -1.36 -0.71
C PRO A 29 5.00 -2.89 -0.55
N TYR A 30 4.37 -3.41 0.50
CA TYR A 30 4.38 -4.84 0.84
C TYR A 30 3.00 -5.49 0.69
N GLN A 31 2.96 -6.81 0.61
CA GLN A 31 1.75 -7.60 0.71
C GLN A 31 2.03 -8.82 1.57
N LEU A 32 1.00 -9.24 2.32
CA LEU A 32 1.08 -10.33 3.29
C LEU A 32 2.18 -10.09 4.34
N CYS A 33 2.46 -11.10 5.16
CA CYS A 33 3.38 -11.00 6.28
C CYS A 33 3.84 -12.39 6.70
N GLU A 34 5.15 -12.58 6.90
CA GLU A 34 5.73 -13.87 7.32
C GLU A 34 5.34 -14.27 8.75
N PHE A 35 4.93 -13.32 9.61
CA PHE A 35 4.55 -13.62 11.01
C PHE A 35 3.26 -14.43 11.14
N ASN A 36 2.36 -14.38 10.16
CA ASN A 36 1.09 -15.14 10.14
C ASN A 36 0.29 -15.10 11.47
N CYS A 37 0.23 -13.93 12.11
CA CYS A 37 -0.38 -13.78 13.44
C CYS A 37 -1.85 -14.20 13.44
N ILE A 38 -2.26 -14.95 14.48
CA ILE A 38 -3.63 -15.47 14.56
C ILE A 38 -4.69 -14.37 14.67
N TYR A 39 -4.31 -13.21 15.21
CA TYR A 39 -5.14 -12.03 15.43
C TYR A 39 -4.99 -10.98 14.32
N CYS A 40 -4.34 -11.31 13.20
CA CYS A 40 -4.14 -10.35 12.13
C CYS A 40 -5.47 -9.92 11.48
N TYR A 41 -5.70 -8.61 11.37
CA TYR A 41 -6.98 -8.08 10.87
C TYR A 41 -7.28 -8.44 9.40
N ILE A 42 -6.26 -8.78 8.60
CA ILE A 42 -6.47 -9.21 7.21
C ILE A 42 -6.80 -10.70 7.07
N ARG A 43 -6.70 -11.48 8.15
CA ARG A 43 -6.93 -12.93 8.12
C ARG A 43 -8.40 -13.21 7.77
N GLY A 44 -8.64 -14.05 6.76
CA GLY A 44 -9.99 -14.33 6.27
C GLY A 44 -10.64 -13.18 5.48
N SER A 45 -9.92 -12.08 5.24
CA SER A 45 -10.35 -11.06 4.28
C SER A 45 -9.96 -11.45 2.86
N LYS A 46 -10.50 -10.78 1.84
CA LYS A 46 -10.04 -10.93 0.45
C LYS A 46 -8.53 -10.74 0.22
N TYR A 47 -7.82 -10.14 1.18
CA TYR A 47 -6.37 -9.94 1.15
C TYR A 47 -5.59 -11.02 1.93
N GLY A 48 -6.26 -11.85 2.74
CA GLY A 48 -5.68 -12.87 3.59
C GLY A 48 -6.43 -14.20 3.60
N GLU A 49 -7.28 -14.47 2.61
CA GLU A 49 -7.96 -15.76 2.39
C GLU A 49 -6.94 -16.89 2.22
N ASN A 50 -5.83 -16.61 1.53
CA ASN A 50 -4.71 -17.54 1.32
C ASN A 50 -3.46 -17.06 2.05
N MET A 51 -3.60 -16.60 3.29
CA MET A 51 -2.47 -16.14 4.09
C MET A 51 -1.55 -17.34 4.42
N ARG A 52 -0.59 -17.56 3.53
CA ARG A 52 0.60 -18.40 3.72
C ARG A 52 1.66 -17.47 4.29
N GLY A 53 2.53 -17.95 5.18
CA GLY A 53 3.59 -17.15 5.82
C GLY A 53 4.65 -16.66 4.82
N GLU A 54 4.23 -15.83 3.88
CA GLU A 54 4.97 -15.30 2.75
C GLU A 54 4.87 -13.78 2.79
N LEU A 55 5.97 -13.10 2.49
CA LEU A 55 6.03 -11.66 2.30
C LEU A 55 6.27 -11.38 0.82
N ALA A 56 5.49 -10.46 0.25
CA ALA A 56 5.74 -9.97 -1.10
C ALA A 56 6.08 -8.48 -1.12
N VAL A 57 7.09 -8.11 -1.92
CA VAL A 57 7.60 -6.73 -2.06
C VAL A 57 7.30 -6.22 -3.45
N LYS A 58 6.65 -5.05 -3.53
CA LYS A 58 6.45 -4.30 -4.78
C LYS A 58 7.74 -3.58 -5.13
N ILE A 59 8.64 -4.25 -5.83
CA ILE A 59 9.99 -3.73 -6.12
C ILE A 59 9.96 -2.44 -6.94
N ASN A 60 8.90 -2.23 -7.74
CA ASN A 60 8.70 -1.02 -8.53
C ASN A 60 7.94 0.10 -7.79
N ALA A 61 7.75 -0.02 -6.47
CA ALA A 61 7.05 1.00 -5.68
C ALA A 61 7.70 2.39 -5.75
N PRO A 62 9.05 2.54 -5.68
CA PRO A 62 9.70 3.84 -5.77
C PRO A 62 9.43 4.55 -7.10
N GLU A 63 9.59 3.86 -8.25
CA GLU A 63 9.38 4.49 -9.56
C GLU A 63 7.91 4.86 -9.78
N LEU A 64 6.98 4.02 -9.32
CA LEU A 64 5.55 4.32 -9.38
C LEU A 64 5.17 5.52 -8.51
N LEU A 65 5.80 5.65 -7.33
CA LEU A 65 5.55 6.75 -6.42
C LEU A 65 6.05 8.05 -7.04
N GLU A 66 7.28 8.06 -7.54
CA GLU A 66 7.86 9.21 -8.22
C GLU A 66 6.98 9.68 -9.39
N LYS A 67 6.56 8.76 -10.27
CA LYS A 67 5.66 9.07 -11.38
C LYS A 67 4.35 9.69 -10.91
N SER A 68 3.79 9.19 -9.80
CA SER A 68 2.53 9.68 -9.24
C SER A 68 2.68 11.06 -8.61
N LEU A 69 3.75 11.30 -7.85
CA LEU A 69 4.06 12.59 -7.23
C LEU A 69 4.32 13.66 -8.30
N ARG A 70 5.15 13.37 -9.31
CA ARG A 70 5.38 14.28 -10.45
C ARG A 70 4.07 14.66 -11.14
N ARG A 71 3.15 13.70 -11.33
CA ARG A 71 1.83 13.96 -11.92
C ARG A 71 0.94 14.84 -11.05
N TYR A 72 0.96 14.67 -9.72
CA TYR A 72 0.14 15.48 -8.81
C TYR A 72 0.71 16.88 -8.59
N ALA A 73 2.04 17.01 -8.51
CA ALA A 73 2.71 18.30 -8.45
C ALA A 73 2.36 19.18 -9.66
N ARG A 74 2.41 18.63 -10.88
CA ARG A 74 1.97 19.33 -12.11
C ARG A 74 0.51 19.78 -12.10
N LYS A 75 -0.33 19.15 -11.28
CA LYS A 75 -1.76 19.47 -11.15
C LYS A 75 -2.05 20.34 -9.91
N GLY A 76 -1.03 20.80 -9.19
CA GLY A 76 -1.20 21.55 -7.94
C GLY A 76 -1.97 20.78 -6.86
N LYS A 77 -1.86 19.44 -6.84
CA LYS A 77 -2.56 18.59 -5.87
C LYS A 77 -1.63 18.24 -4.72
N TYR A 78 -2.08 18.54 -3.51
CA TYR A 78 -1.40 18.27 -2.26
C TYR A 78 -2.29 17.40 -1.37
N GLY A 79 -1.66 16.72 -0.40
CA GLY A 79 -2.36 15.88 0.55
C GLY A 79 -1.38 15.05 1.37
N PHE A 80 -1.91 14.36 2.38
CA PHE A 80 -1.12 13.50 3.25
C PHE A 80 -1.17 12.05 2.74
N ILE A 81 -0.02 11.38 2.75
CA ILE A 81 0.12 9.99 2.33
C ILE A 81 0.42 9.15 3.57
N ALA A 82 -0.48 8.25 3.93
CA ALA A 82 -0.21 7.23 4.92
C ALA A 82 0.65 6.12 4.29
N LEU A 83 1.88 5.99 4.79
CA LEU A 83 2.79 4.90 4.44
C LEU A 83 2.56 3.74 5.41
N SER A 84 2.18 2.58 4.89
CA SER A 84 2.05 1.35 5.66
C SER A 84 3.14 0.34 5.32
N SER A 85 3.41 -0.55 6.28
CA SER A 85 4.27 -1.73 6.11
C SER A 85 3.44 -3.01 6.05
#